data_AF-A0A940CBR5-F1
#
_entry.id   AF-A0A940CBR5-F1
#
_cell.length_a   1.000
_cell.length_b   1.000
_cell.length_c   1.000
_cell.angle_alpha   90.00
_cell.angle_beta   90.00
_cell.angle_gamma   90.00
#
_symmetry.space_group_name_H-M   'P 1'
#
loop_
_entity.id
_entity.type
_entity.pdbx_description
1 polymer ?
#
loop_
_entity_poly.entity_id
_entity_poly.type
_entity_poly.pdbx_seq_one_letter_code
_entity_poly.pdbx_strand_id
1 'polypeptide(L)'
;MYFESADDKSEISLYFADGEDIPYISTEDMLDLLNRISGDMDLYELAYNDDDHAVITRKGTPYDADFDFAKNTINFLDYNAFLRTEGGTFIDLLDGEAEADMGDMVKIKYSNDRYGKVMNFDLGAYNIDMIKDNNGWYVPLQTFSDLFLSHYMFFSLFNKECVIFAEQRLDEELSDVYYSASGTVSEELAAFSYNELCLALDNLYGLKEIHGIDSFDEYFYEDGIKEALLVTDPAIADAALYKLIFCGFDDIHSDYLGESYTTDLDAMREATPPRGPWGERFKKNRSAFGSARDEKFPDGVPPYQEIGNTAYITFDKFVPPDEEIDYSSEPTEDELYDTVRLIQYSCDRIQRKDSPIENVVMDLSNNTGGYADTAAYVIASFLGRGEISVKDTMTGATSTTQYVIDTNRDGNFDYDDTVAEKGYNLYCLTSPVSFSCGNLVPSVFKSSTYVTLIGQTSGG
;
A
#
# COMPACT_ATOMS: atom_id res chain seq x y z
N MET A 1 -18.48 6.44 17.68
CA MET A 1 -17.61 5.90 16.62
C MET A 1 -17.86 4.42 16.42
N TYR A 2 -17.59 3.97 15.20
CA TYR A 2 -17.39 2.57 14.83
C TYR A 2 -15.90 2.37 14.56
N PHE A 3 -15.33 1.25 15.00
CA PHE A 3 -13.89 0.97 14.83
C PHE A 3 -13.72 -0.44 14.25
N GLU A 4 -13.19 -0.55 13.04
CA GLU A 4 -13.00 -1.78 12.24
C GLU A 4 -14.27 -2.56 11.87
N SER A 5 -15.31 -2.54 12.69
CA SER A 5 -16.55 -3.30 12.48
C SER A 5 -17.79 -2.54 12.96
N ALA A 6 -18.96 -2.94 12.43
CA ALA A 6 -20.25 -2.37 12.84
C ALA A 6 -20.64 -2.75 14.29
N ASP A 7 -20.02 -3.76 14.88
CA ASP A 7 -20.28 -4.23 16.24
C ASP A 7 -19.40 -3.56 17.31
N ASP A 8 -18.21 -3.07 16.95
CA ASP A 8 -17.32 -2.32 17.84
C ASP A 8 -17.72 -0.84 17.89
N LYS A 9 -18.59 -0.53 18.85
CA LYS A 9 -19.12 0.82 19.08
C LYS A 9 -18.53 1.42 20.35
N SER A 10 -18.07 2.66 20.24
CA SER A 10 -17.62 3.48 21.36
C SER A 10 -18.03 4.94 21.18
N GLU A 11 -17.87 5.77 22.20
CA GLU A 11 -18.13 7.21 22.12
C GLU A 11 -16.83 7.96 21.77
N ILE A 12 -16.93 8.98 20.93
CA ILE A 12 -15.87 9.94 20.64
C ILE A 12 -16.50 11.33 20.58
N SER A 13 -15.78 12.34 21.06
CA SER A 13 -16.25 13.73 20.97
C SER A 13 -15.76 14.37 19.68
N LEU A 14 -16.68 15.00 18.95
CA LEU A 14 -16.35 15.86 17.82
C LEU A 14 -16.61 17.31 18.19
N TYR A 15 -15.75 18.19 17.70
CA TYR A 15 -15.82 19.63 17.90
C TYR A 15 -16.02 20.32 16.55
N PHE A 16 -16.86 21.36 16.55
CA PHE A 16 -17.20 22.13 15.36
C PHE A 16 -17.04 23.60 15.72
N ALA A 17 -16.09 24.27 15.07
CA ALA A 17 -15.83 25.68 15.32
C ALA A 17 -16.91 26.55 14.68
N ASP A 18 -17.33 27.64 15.33
CA ASP A 18 -18.25 28.64 14.76
C ASP A 18 -19.56 28.14 14.10
N GLY A 19 -19.99 26.90 14.38
CA GLY A 19 -21.16 26.26 13.77
C GLY A 19 -20.92 25.73 12.35
N GLU A 20 -19.65 25.61 11.97
CA GLU A 20 -19.12 25.04 10.74
C GLU A 20 -19.34 23.51 10.67
N ASP A 21 -19.24 22.95 9.46
CA ASP A 21 -19.52 21.53 9.19
C ASP A 21 -18.27 20.63 9.30
N ILE A 22 -17.09 21.22 9.55
CA ILE A 22 -15.80 20.53 9.61
C ILE A 22 -15.62 19.88 11.00
N PRO A 23 -15.48 18.54 11.10
CA PRO A 23 -15.28 17.86 12.37
C PRO A 23 -13.82 17.94 12.83
N TYR A 24 -13.63 18.33 14.08
CA TYR A 24 -12.33 18.31 14.78
C TYR A 24 -12.34 17.28 15.92
N ILE A 25 -11.17 16.75 16.23
CA ILE A 25 -10.91 15.87 17.38
C ILE A 25 -9.85 16.49 18.30
N SER A 26 -9.89 16.16 19.59
CA SER A 26 -8.87 16.62 20.53
C SER A 26 -7.55 15.88 20.34
N THR A 27 -6.42 16.51 20.68
CA THR A 27 -5.11 15.84 20.69
C THR A 27 -5.04 14.66 21.66
N GLU A 28 -5.87 14.66 22.72
CA GLU A 28 -6.06 13.52 23.62
C GLU A 28 -6.76 12.35 22.92
N ASP A 29 -7.87 12.61 22.19
CA ASP A 29 -8.55 11.56 21.42
C ASP A 29 -7.63 11.00 20.32
N MET A 30 -6.81 11.86 19.69
CA MET A 30 -5.78 11.42 18.74
C MET A 30 -4.78 10.46 19.39
N LEU A 31 -4.27 10.79 20.58
CA LEU A 31 -3.34 9.93 21.32
C LEU A 31 -3.96 8.57 21.63
N ASP A 32 -5.20 8.56 22.13
CA ASP A 32 -5.92 7.33 22.46
C ASP A 32 -6.14 6.46 21.22
N LEU A 33 -6.49 7.06 20.07
CA LEU A 33 -6.66 6.36 18.80
C LEU A 33 -5.34 5.80 18.25
N LEU A 34 -4.23 6.56 18.32
CA LEU A 34 -2.90 6.09 17.91
C LEU A 34 -2.46 4.87 18.71
N ASN A 35 -2.66 4.88 20.03
CA ASN A 35 -2.36 3.74 20.89
C ASN A 35 -3.29 2.55 20.60
N ARG A 36 -4.58 2.79 20.35
CA ARG A 36 -5.56 1.74 20.00
C ARG A 36 -5.20 1.02 18.71
N ILE A 37 -4.91 1.76 17.63
CA ILE A 37 -4.48 1.20 16.33
C ILE A 37 -3.16 0.43 16.46
N SER A 38 -2.32 0.81 17.42
CA SER A 38 -1.11 0.06 17.78
C SER A 38 -1.40 -1.14 18.68
N GLY A 39 -2.59 -1.76 18.62
CA GLY A 39 -2.97 -2.92 19.43
C GLY A 39 -3.09 -2.63 20.93
N ASP A 40 -3.59 -1.44 21.28
CA ASP A 40 -3.67 -0.90 22.66
C ASP A 40 -2.30 -0.84 23.37
N MET A 41 -1.20 -0.84 22.60
CA MET A 41 0.12 -0.57 23.15
C MET A 41 0.23 0.91 23.52
N ASP A 42 0.70 1.16 24.74
CA ASP A 42 0.98 2.51 25.24
C ASP A 42 2.29 3.04 24.62
N LEU A 43 2.27 3.31 23.31
CA LEU A 43 3.45 3.68 22.50
C LEU A 43 3.72 5.18 22.47
N TYR A 44 2.69 5.99 22.65
CA TYR A 44 2.77 7.43 22.52
C TYR A 44 2.49 8.14 23.85
N GLU A 45 3.06 9.33 24.03
CA GLU A 45 2.73 10.26 25.10
C GLU A 45 2.48 11.66 24.57
N LEU A 46 1.57 12.38 25.20
CA LEU A 46 1.24 13.76 24.87
C LEU A 46 1.79 14.70 25.94
N ALA A 47 2.43 15.78 25.49
CA ALA A 47 2.89 16.87 26.33
C ALA A 47 2.49 18.22 25.73
N TYR A 48 2.18 19.18 26.60
CA TYR A 48 1.96 20.58 26.24
C TYR A 48 3.20 21.37 26.64
N ASN A 49 4.06 21.66 25.67
CA ASN A 49 5.38 22.25 25.92
C ASN A 49 5.30 23.77 26.21
N ASP A 50 4.37 24.45 25.55
CA ASP A 50 3.99 25.83 25.83
C ASP A 50 2.52 26.05 25.48
N ASP A 51 2.07 27.31 25.46
CA ASP A 51 0.68 27.63 25.19
C ASP A 51 0.27 27.14 23.79
N ASP A 52 1.10 27.27 22.76
CA ASP A 52 0.70 27.08 21.36
C ASP A 52 1.13 25.73 20.76
N HIS A 53 1.83 24.91 21.54
CA HIS A 53 2.37 23.63 21.10
C HIS A 53 1.80 22.43 21.88
N ALA A 54 1.25 21.47 21.14
CA ALA A 54 0.98 20.12 21.63
C ALA A 54 1.95 19.15 20.95
N VAL A 55 2.61 18.27 21.71
CA VAL A 55 3.63 17.37 21.18
C VAL A 55 3.30 15.93 21.55
N ILE A 56 3.07 15.10 20.54
CA ILE A 56 2.95 13.64 20.70
C ILE A 56 4.32 13.05 20.45
N THR A 57 4.86 12.31 21.42
CA THR A 57 6.19 11.67 21.32
C THR A 57 6.03 10.16 21.39
N ARG A 58 6.76 9.42 20.54
CA ARG A 58 6.89 7.97 20.67
C ARG A 58 7.77 7.63 21.87
N LYS A 59 7.21 6.96 22.88
CA LYS A 59 7.84 6.70 24.18
C LYS A 59 9.21 6.03 24.05
N GLY A 60 10.16 6.53 24.84
CA GLY A 60 11.52 6.01 24.87
C GLY A 60 12.37 6.37 23.65
N THR A 61 11.86 7.21 22.74
CA THR A 61 12.56 7.69 21.54
C THR A 61 12.51 9.23 21.47
N PRO A 62 13.32 9.86 20.61
CA PRO A 62 13.21 11.29 20.34
C PRO A 62 12.24 11.63 19.20
N TYR A 63 11.49 10.65 18.66
CA TYR A 63 10.61 10.89 17.51
C TYR A 63 9.28 11.45 17.98
N ASP A 64 8.97 12.65 17.50
CA ASP A 64 7.79 13.40 17.87
C ASP A 64 7.02 13.91 16.64
N ALA A 65 5.76 14.25 16.91
CA ALA A 65 4.89 15.09 16.11
C ALA A 65 4.58 16.35 16.92
N ASP A 66 5.12 17.49 16.50
CA ASP A 66 4.95 18.80 17.13
C ASP A 66 3.91 19.62 16.37
N PHE A 67 2.77 19.84 17.02
CA PHE A 67 1.63 20.59 16.51
C PHE A 67 1.75 22.05 16.97
N ASP A 68 2.07 22.95 16.06
CA ASP A 68 2.13 24.39 16.29
C ASP A 68 0.80 25.03 15.86
N PHE A 69 -0.06 25.30 16.84
CA PHE A 69 -1.40 25.87 16.63
C PHE A 69 -1.37 27.36 16.28
N ALA A 70 -0.26 28.06 16.56
CA ALA A 70 -0.12 29.46 16.16
C ALA A 70 0.24 29.60 14.69
N LYS A 71 0.94 28.62 14.12
CA LYS A 71 1.34 28.61 12.70
C LYS A 71 0.54 27.65 11.82
N ASN A 72 -0.33 26.83 12.40
CA ASN A 72 -1.03 25.74 11.69
C ASN A 72 -0.02 24.81 10.98
N THR A 73 0.98 24.34 11.72
CA THR A 73 1.99 23.40 11.16
C THR A 73 2.16 22.17 12.03
N ILE A 74 2.39 21.01 11.41
CA ILE A 74 2.76 19.77 12.10
C ILE A 74 4.18 19.38 11.67
N ASN A 75 5.09 19.32 12.63
CA ASN A 75 6.49 18.99 12.40
C ASN A 75 6.82 17.58 12.92
N PHE A 76 7.54 16.80 12.13
CA PHE A 76 8.07 15.51 12.55
C PHE A 76 9.58 15.52 12.45
N LEU A 77 10.28 15.13 13.52
CA LEU A 77 11.72 14.90 13.46
C LEU A 77 12.07 13.85 12.40
N ASP A 78 11.29 12.76 12.36
CA ASP A 78 11.32 11.72 11.34
C ASP A 78 9.94 11.05 11.28
N TYR A 79 9.21 11.25 10.18
CA TYR A 79 7.83 10.80 10.01
C TYR A 79 7.71 9.26 10.03
N ASN A 80 8.58 8.56 9.30
CA ASN A 80 8.54 7.10 9.25
C ASN A 80 8.94 6.48 10.59
N ALA A 81 9.96 7.02 11.27
CA ALA A 81 10.38 6.50 12.56
C ALA A 81 9.36 6.76 13.67
N PHE A 82 8.58 7.85 13.57
CA PHE A 82 7.46 8.14 14.47
C PHE A 82 6.35 7.09 14.30
N LEU A 83 5.89 6.85 13.07
CA LEU A 83 4.74 5.97 12.77
C LEU A 83 5.07 4.47 12.67
N ARG A 84 6.34 4.06 12.67
CA ARG A 84 6.71 2.65 12.51
C ARG A 84 5.94 1.68 13.44
N THR A 85 5.62 0.51 12.94
CA THR A 85 5.11 -0.60 13.77
C THR A 85 6.19 -1.07 14.75
N GLU A 86 5.80 -1.47 15.97
CA GLU A 86 6.75 -1.94 16.96
C GLU A 86 7.44 -3.24 16.49
N GLY A 87 8.78 -3.26 16.49
CA GLY A 87 9.56 -4.37 15.94
C GLY A 87 9.75 -4.35 14.41
N GLY A 88 9.01 -3.49 13.69
CA GLY A 88 9.09 -3.34 12.24
C GLY A 88 10.22 -2.42 11.75
N THR A 89 10.36 -2.36 10.42
CA THR A 89 11.24 -1.39 9.74
C THR A 89 10.54 -0.03 9.58
N PHE A 90 11.26 1.01 9.12
CA PHE A 90 10.65 2.33 8.91
C PHE A 90 9.64 2.36 7.75
N ILE A 91 9.86 1.53 6.74
CA ILE A 91 8.99 1.44 5.56
C ILE A 91 8.62 -0.02 5.41
N ASP A 92 7.36 -0.29 5.70
CA ASP A 92 6.80 -1.61 5.54
C ASP A 92 6.59 -1.92 4.04
N LEU A 93 7.14 -3.03 3.57
CA LEU A 93 6.95 -3.54 2.21
C LEU A 93 6.86 -5.07 2.20
N LEU A 94 7.52 -5.68 3.17
CA LEU A 94 7.26 -7.02 3.64
C LEU A 94 6.66 -6.80 5.02
N ASP A 95 5.50 -7.38 5.29
CA ASP A 95 4.88 -7.26 6.59
C ASP A 95 5.97 -7.55 7.63
N GLY A 96 6.07 -6.74 8.69
CA GLY A 96 6.98 -7.03 9.80
C GLY A 96 6.78 -8.46 10.35
N GLU A 97 5.67 -9.06 9.96
CA GLU A 97 5.22 -10.42 10.18
C GLU A 97 5.60 -11.45 9.10
N ALA A 98 6.53 -11.20 8.15
CA ALA A 98 6.91 -12.22 7.16
C ALA A 98 7.36 -13.57 7.77
N GLU A 99 7.96 -13.55 8.98
CA GLU A 99 8.23 -14.78 9.77
C GLU A 99 6.98 -15.36 10.44
N ALA A 100 5.97 -14.56 10.75
CA ALA A 100 4.68 -15.04 11.24
C ALA A 100 3.83 -15.63 10.09
N ASP A 101 3.79 -14.96 8.94
CA ASP A 101 3.03 -15.35 7.75
C ASP A 101 3.64 -16.56 7.02
N MET A 102 4.97 -16.62 6.93
CA MET A 102 5.67 -17.72 6.24
C MET A 102 6.29 -18.74 7.20
N GLY A 103 6.15 -18.53 8.52
CA GLY A 103 6.63 -19.44 9.54
C GLY A 103 8.10 -19.80 9.41
N ASP A 104 8.42 -21.08 9.61
CA ASP A 104 9.78 -21.61 9.55
C ASP A 104 10.40 -21.61 8.13
N MET A 105 9.68 -21.17 7.09
CA MET A 105 10.19 -21.18 5.70
C MET A 105 11.05 -19.96 5.37
N VAL A 106 10.93 -18.88 6.13
CA VAL A 106 11.65 -17.62 5.92
C VAL A 106 12.26 -17.16 7.23
N LYS A 107 13.47 -16.62 7.15
CA LYS A 107 14.10 -15.92 8.28
C LYS A 107 14.65 -14.58 7.86
N ILE A 108 14.31 -13.55 8.62
CA ILE A 108 14.92 -12.23 8.50
C ILE A 108 16.33 -12.32 9.08
N LYS A 109 17.31 -12.14 8.21
CA LYS A 109 18.72 -12.16 8.61
C LYS A 109 19.16 -10.83 9.19
N TYR A 110 18.63 -9.75 8.61
CA TYR A 110 19.02 -8.38 8.94
C TYR A 110 18.03 -7.40 8.33
N SER A 111 17.74 -6.32 9.06
CA SER A 111 17.10 -5.12 8.55
C SER A 111 17.97 -3.90 8.83
N ASN A 112 17.90 -2.90 7.96
CA ASN A 112 18.53 -1.61 8.18
C ASN A 112 17.68 -0.48 7.64
N ASP A 113 17.42 0.43 8.55
CA ASP A 113 16.75 1.68 8.26
C ASP A 113 17.75 2.83 8.13
N ARG A 114 17.36 3.82 7.35
CA ARG A 114 17.97 5.15 7.34
C ARG A 114 16.87 6.17 7.47
N TYR A 115 17.10 7.10 8.38
CA TYR A 115 16.22 8.22 8.67
C TYR A 115 15.89 9.04 7.43
N GLY A 116 14.66 9.53 7.41
CA GLY A 116 14.19 10.51 6.44
C GLY A 116 14.63 11.92 6.81
N LYS A 117 14.19 12.88 6.01
CA LYS A 117 14.28 14.30 6.33
C LYS A 117 13.22 14.67 7.36
N VAL A 118 13.47 15.76 8.09
CA VAL A 118 12.44 16.43 8.91
C VAL A 118 11.27 16.81 8.01
N MET A 119 10.06 16.47 8.44
CA MET A 119 8.84 16.78 7.71
C MET A 119 8.13 17.95 8.39
N ASN A 120 7.60 18.87 7.60
CA ASN A 120 6.78 19.99 8.07
C ASN A 120 5.56 20.09 7.16
N PHE A 121 4.40 19.73 7.69
CA PHE A 121 3.11 19.90 7.03
C PHE A 121 2.59 21.29 7.37
N ASP A 122 2.61 22.20 6.39
CA ASP A 122 2.12 23.57 6.53
C ASP A 122 0.63 23.63 6.17
N LEU A 123 -0.23 23.36 7.16
CA LEU A 123 -1.69 23.33 6.98
C LEU A 123 -2.23 24.73 6.65
N GLY A 124 -1.63 25.76 7.26
CA GLY A 124 -1.98 27.16 7.01
C GLY A 124 -1.83 27.58 5.54
N ALA A 125 -0.85 27.01 4.81
CA ALA A 125 -0.68 27.24 3.38
C ALA A 125 -1.88 26.77 2.52
N TYR A 126 -2.69 25.86 3.04
CA TYR A 126 -3.90 25.34 2.39
C TYR A 126 -5.18 25.91 3.01
N ASN A 127 -5.10 26.90 3.91
CA ASN A 127 -6.24 27.39 4.71
C ASN A 127 -6.90 26.29 5.54
N ILE A 128 -6.10 25.41 6.12
CA ILE A 128 -6.55 24.42 7.10
C ILE A 128 -6.06 24.90 8.47
N ASP A 129 -7.02 25.12 9.37
CA ASP A 129 -6.76 25.62 10.72
C ASP A 129 -6.69 24.47 11.73
N MET A 130 -5.75 24.57 12.67
CA MET A 130 -5.83 23.84 13.94
C MET A 130 -6.35 24.80 15.00
N ILE A 131 -7.22 24.31 15.87
CA ILE A 131 -7.97 25.18 16.77
C ILE A 131 -7.51 24.95 18.20
N LYS A 132 -7.13 26.03 18.85
CA LYS A 132 -6.91 26.08 20.28
C LYS A 132 -7.99 26.97 20.90
N ASP A 133 -8.76 26.39 21.81
CA ASP A 133 -9.72 27.14 22.65
C ASP A 133 -9.43 26.83 24.12
N ASN A 134 -10.07 27.54 25.04
CA ASN A 134 -9.92 27.43 26.49
C ASN A 134 -10.09 26.00 27.04
N ASN A 135 -10.64 25.08 26.25
CA ASN A 135 -10.94 23.70 26.63
C ASN A 135 -10.10 22.64 25.90
N GLY A 136 -9.16 23.00 25.02
CA GLY A 136 -8.32 22.00 24.36
C GLY A 136 -7.62 22.44 23.08
N TRP A 137 -6.95 21.46 22.48
CA TRP A 137 -6.19 21.54 21.23
C TRP A 137 -6.84 20.58 20.24
N TYR A 138 -7.32 21.10 19.12
CA TYR A 138 -8.19 20.41 18.21
C TYR A 138 -7.62 20.41 16.79
N VAL A 139 -7.58 19.24 16.18
CA VAL A 139 -7.08 19.02 14.82
C VAL A 139 -8.24 18.53 13.94
N PRO A 140 -8.35 18.94 12.66
CA PRO A 140 -9.35 18.38 11.78
C PRO A 140 -9.25 16.86 11.71
N LEU A 141 -10.39 16.18 11.83
CA LEU A 141 -10.46 14.72 11.82
C LEU A 141 -9.81 14.12 10.56
N GLN A 142 -10.04 14.76 9.41
CA GLN A 142 -9.49 14.30 8.13
C GLN A 142 -7.96 14.46 8.08
N THR A 143 -7.40 15.56 8.59
CA THR A 143 -5.93 15.74 8.67
C THR A 143 -5.28 14.69 9.57
N PHE A 144 -5.94 14.31 10.68
CA PHE A 144 -5.48 13.17 11.48
C PHE A 144 -5.54 11.86 10.70
N SER A 145 -6.63 11.61 9.97
CA SER A 145 -6.77 10.43 9.10
C SER A 145 -5.62 10.33 8.09
N ASP A 146 -5.36 11.41 7.35
CA ASP A 146 -4.42 11.38 6.23
C ASP A 146 -2.96 11.34 6.68
N LEU A 147 -2.59 12.05 7.77
CA LEU A 147 -1.20 12.16 8.23
C LEU A 147 -0.78 11.10 9.26
N PHE A 148 -1.71 10.34 9.83
CA PHE A 148 -1.38 9.37 10.88
C PHE A 148 -2.00 8.01 10.62
N LEU A 149 -3.30 7.96 10.34
CA LEU A 149 -4.01 6.69 10.21
C LEU A 149 -3.67 5.95 8.92
N SER A 150 -3.50 6.69 7.83
CA SER A 150 -3.21 6.14 6.50
C SER A 150 -1.95 5.26 6.48
N HIS A 151 -0.96 5.54 7.35
CA HIS A 151 0.25 4.72 7.49
C HIS A 151 -0.06 3.29 7.96
N TYR A 152 -1.09 3.13 8.78
CA TYR A 152 -1.57 1.84 9.28
C TYR A 152 -2.70 1.27 8.42
N MET A 153 -2.90 1.79 7.20
CA MET A 153 -4.02 1.46 6.32
C MET A 153 -5.41 1.79 6.92
N PHE A 154 -5.46 2.60 7.97
CA PHE A 154 -6.72 3.11 8.53
C PHE A 154 -7.13 4.42 7.87
N PHE A 155 -8.42 4.65 7.80
CA PHE A 155 -8.99 5.95 7.42
C PHE A 155 -10.24 6.24 8.25
N SER A 156 -10.54 7.52 8.42
CA SER A 156 -11.76 7.97 9.08
C SER A 156 -12.80 8.45 8.07
N LEU A 157 -14.07 8.17 8.34
CA LEU A 157 -15.21 8.73 7.63
C LEU A 157 -16.18 9.36 8.61
N PHE A 158 -16.76 10.50 8.23
CA PHE A 158 -17.80 11.18 9.00
C PHE A 158 -19.02 11.45 8.12
N ASN A 159 -20.19 11.00 8.55
CA ASN A 159 -21.43 11.12 7.78
C ASN A 159 -22.48 12.02 8.45
N LYS A 160 -22.06 12.93 9.34
CA LYS A 160 -22.89 13.79 10.22
C LYS A 160 -23.62 13.07 11.37
N GLU A 161 -23.70 11.75 11.38
CA GLU A 161 -24.32 10.97 12.46
C GLU A 161 -23.29 10.20 13.29
N CYS A 162 -22.25 9.66 12.64
CA CYS A 162 -21.18 8.92 13.29
C CYS A 162 -19.83 9.15 12.62
N VAL A 163 -18.78 8.73 13.34
CA VAL A 163 -17.43 8.54 12.80
C VAL A 163 -17.19 7.05 12.65
N ILE A 164 -16.61 6.65 11.53
CA ILE A 164 -16.16 5.29 11.25
C ILE A 164 -14.66 5.34 11.06
N PHE A 165 -13.92 4.49 11.79
CA PHE A 165 -12.52 4.21 11.51
C PHE A 165 -12.46 2.81 10.92
N ALA A 166 -12.02 2.69 9.67
CA ALA A 166 -11.98 1.42 8.94
C ALA A 166 -10.58 1.16 8.42
N GLU A 167 -10.24 -0.12 8.31
CA GLU A 167 -8.96 -0.60 7.79
C GLU A 167 -9.14 -1.03 6.32
N GLN A 168 -8.32 -0.49 5.42
CA GLN A 168 -8.27 -0.74 3.97
C GLN A 168 -9.53 -0.37 3.16
N ARG A 169 -10.74 -0.73 3.62
CA ARG A 169 -12.04 -0.49 3.00
C ARG A 169 -13.19 -0.65 4.00
N LEU A 170 -14.37 -0.18 3.64
CA LEU A 170 -15.60 -0.53 4.36
C LEU A 170 -16.02 -1.97 4.01
N ASP A 171 -16.38 -2.75 5.02
CA ASP A 171 -17.15 -3.98 4.82
C ASP A 171 -18.63 -3.67 4.52
N GLU A 172 -19.44 -4.71 4.29
CA GLU A 172 -20.86 -4.55 3.95
C GLU A 172 -21.64 -3.83 5.07
N GLU A 173 -21.38 -4.15 6.34
CA GLU A 173 -22.13 -3.60 7.47
C GLU A 173 -21.74 -2.15 7.77
N LEU A 174 -20.45 -1.82 7.72
CA LEU A 174 -19.97 -0.45 7.85
C LEU A 174 -20.38 0.41 6.65
N SER A 175 -20.43 -0.16 5.44
CA SER A 175 -20.97 0.50 4.26
C SER A 175 -22.44 0.89 4.48
N ASP A 176 -23.26 -0.04 4.97
CA ASP A 176 -24.66 0.25 5.32
C ASP A 176 -24.77 1.38 6.36
N VAL A 177 -23.91 1.38 7.39
CA VAL A 177 -23.87 2.46 8.39
C VAL A 177 -23.51 3.79 7.73
N TYR A 178 -22.44 3.82 6.93
CA TYR A 178 -21.95 5.04 6.28
C TYR A 178 -23.00 5.67 5.37
N TYR A 179 -23.61 4.88 4.49
CA TYR A 179 -24.59 5.33 3.50
C TYR A 179 -26.02 5.50 4.03
N SER A 180 -26.28 5.10 5.28
CA SER A 180 -27.62 5.29 5.89
C SER A 180 -27.93 6.75 6.25
N ALA A 181 -26.90 7.57 6.42
CA ALA A 181 -27.05 8.97 6.77
C ALA A 181 -27.57 9.80 5.59
N SER A 182 -28.14 10.96 5.91
CA SER A 182 -28.57 11.94 4.91
C SER A 182 -27.99 13.31 5.21
N GLY A 183 -27.80 14.12 4.18
CA GLY A 183 -27.19 15.42 4.37
C GLY A 183 -26.95 16.17 3.08
N THR A 184 -26.34 17.33 3.25
CA THR A 184 -25.83 18.18 2.18
C THR A 184 -24.42 18.62 2.55
N VAL A 185 -23.58 18.78 1.54
CA VAL A 185 -22.24 19.36 1.68
C VAL A 185 -22.38 20.88 1.71
N SER A 186 -21.80 21.55 2.70
CA SER A 186 -21.74 23.01 2.76
C SER A 186 -20.63 23.55 1.84
N GLU A 187 -20.69 24.83 1.45
CA GLU A 187 -19.62 25.46 0.66
C GLU A 187 -18.27 25.40 1.38
N GLU A 188 -18.30 25.50 2.70
CA GLU A 188 -17.13 25.47 3.57
C GLU A 188 -16.54 24.05 3.70
N LEU A 189 -17.38 23.01 3.86
CA LEU A 189 -16.93 21.63 3.82
C LEU A 189 -16.35 21.27 2.44
N ALA A 190 -16.98 21.74 1.35
CA ALA A 190 -16.44 21.53 0.00
C ALA A 190 -15.06 22.21 -0.18
N ALA A 191 -14.91 23.44 0.31
CA ALA A 191 -13.63 24.13 0.30
C ALA A 191 -12.57 23.41 1.16
N PHE A 192 -12.94 22.97 2.36
CA PHE A 192 -12.07 22.19 3.24
C PHE A 192 -11.63 20.88 2.58
N SER A 193 -12.58 20.09 2.04
CA SER A 193 -12.26 18.83 1.35
C SER A 193 -11.32 19.03 0.16
N TYR A 194 -11.50 20.11 -0.61
CA TYR A 194 -10.57 20.46 -1.68
C TYR A 194 -9.16 20.80 -1.17
N ASN A 195 -9.08 21.62 -0.12
CA ASN A 195 -7.82 22.03 0.47
C ASN A 195 -7.06 20.85 1.10
N GLU A 196 -7.78 19.99 1.81
CA GLU A 196 -7.25 18.77 2.41
C GLU A 196 -6.76 17.78 1.34
N LEU A 197 -7.53 17.60 0.25
CA LEU A 197 -7.09 16.80 -0.89
C LEU A 197 -5.79 17.34 -1.50
N CYS A 198 -5.66 18.66 -1.62
CA CYS A 198 -4.42 19.29 -2.09
C CYS A 198 -3.26 19.03 -1.12
N LEU A 199 -3.47 19.25 0.19
CA LEU A 199 -2.46 18.98 1.22
C LEU A 199 -2.00 17.51 1.18
N ALA A 200 -2.96 16.58 1.20
CA ALA A 200 -2.69 15.15 1.21
C ALA A 200 -1.90 14.74 -0.03
N LEU A 201 -2.35 15.12 -1.23
CA LEU A 201 -1.66 14.73 -2.45
C LEU A 201 -0.32 15.45 -2.63
N ASP A 202 -0.18 16.71 -2.22
CA ASP A 202 1.06 17.46 -2.33
C ASP A 202 2.19 16.88 -1.48
N ASN A 203 1.85 16.21 -0.38
CA ASN A 203 2.81 15.62 0.56
C ASN A 203 2.91 14.09 0.47
N LEU A 204 1.81 13.39 0.19
CA LEU A 204 1.72 11.93 0.29
C LEU A 204 1.70 11.21 -1.07
N TYR A 205 1.43 11.90 -2.19
CA TYR A 205 1.38 11.24 -3.50
C TYR A 205 2.78 10.92 -4.02
N GLY A 206 3.17 9.64 -3.94
CA GLY A 206 4.54 9.19 -4.20
C GLY A 206 5.04 9.37 -5.65
N LEU A 207 4.14 9.59 -6.62
CA LEU A 207 4.48 9.79 -8.04
C LEU A 207 4.46 11.26 -8.47
N LYS A 208 4.28 12.21 -7.54
CA LYS A 208 4.19 13.65 -7.81
C LYS A 208 5.33 14.17 -8.73
N GLU A 209 6.59 13.88 -8.38
CA GLU A 209 7.74 14.29 -9.19
C GLU A 209 7.79 13.60 -10.56
N ILE A 210 7.38 12.34 -10.66
CA ILE A 210 7.37 11.56 -11.90
C ILE A 210 6.32 12.11 -12.87
N HIS A 211 5.18 12.55 -12.34
CA HIS A 211 4.12 13.21 -13.11
C HIS A 211 4.41 14.70 -13.38
N GLY A 212 5.50 15.25 -12.83
CA GLY A 212 5.86 16.66 -13.00
C GLY A 212 4.85 17.60 -12.36
N ILE A 213 4.24 17.18 -11.25
CA ILE A 213 3.24 17.96 -10.52
C ILE A 213 3.97 18.78 -9.45
N ASP A 214 3.96 20.11 -9.57
CA ASP A 214 4.56 21.00 -8.57
C ASP A 214 3.60 21.26 -7.39
N SER A 215 2.33 21.53 -7.70
CA SER A 215 1.23 21.62 -6.74
C SER A 215 -0.04 21.00 -7.28
N PHE A 216 -0.83 20.38 -6.42
CA PHE A 216 -2.10 19.77 -6.81
C PHE A 216 -3.18 20.81 -7.11
N ASP A 217 -3.15 21.99 -6.46
CA ASP A 217 -4.03 23.11 -6.79
C ASP A 217 -3.88 23.54 -8.27
N GLU A 218 -2.64 23.74 -8.72
CA GLU A 218 -2.32 24.11 -10.10
C GLU A 218 -2.67 22.96 -11.06
N TYR A 219 -2.32 21.72 -10.71
CA TYR A 219 -2.65 20.55 -11.52
C TYR A 219 -4.16 20.40 -11.74
N PHE A 220 -4.98 20.58 -10.71
CA PHE A 220 -6.44 20.52 -10.82
C PHE A 220 -7.02 21.66 -11.65
N TYR A 221 -6.40 22.84 -11.58
CA TYR A 221 -6.77 23.96 -12.45
C TYR A 221 -6.46 23.66 -13.92
N GLU A 222 -5.26 23.14 -14.21
CA GLU A 222 -4.82 22.80 -15.56
C GLU A 222 -5.60 21.63 -16.18
N ASP A 223 -5.93 20.60 -15.39
CA ASP A 223 -6.77 19.48 -15.83
C ASP A 223 -8.27 19.85 -15.93
N GLY A 224 -8.63 21.05 -15.47
CA GLY A 224 -9.98 21.61 -15.55
C GLY A 224 -10.99 20.95 -14.59
N ILE A 225 -10.51 20.40 -13.47
CA ILE A 225 -11.36 19.74 -12.46
C ILE A 225 -11.49 20.54 -11.17
N LYS A 226 -10.68 21.59 -10.96
CA LYS A 226 -10.71 22.41 -9.73
C LYS A 226 -12.10 22.88 -9.34
N GLU A 227 -12.82 23.53 -10.25
CA GLU A 227 -14.17 24.03 -9.96
C GLU A 227 -15.15 22.89 -9.62
N ALA A 228 -14.99 21.72 -10.23
CA ALA A 228 -15.83 20.55 -9.95
C ALA A 228 -15.52 19.92 -8.58
N LEU A 229 -14.29 20.06 -8.08
CA LEU A 229 -13.92 19.60 -6.73
C LEU A 229 -14.37 20.56 -5.62
N LEU A 230 -14.69 21.82 -5.96
CA LEU A 230 -15.12 22.86 -5.02
C LEU A 230 -16.64 22.99 -4.86
N VAL A 231 -17.44 22.21 -5.60
CA VAL A 231 -18.90 22.32 -5.54
C VAL A 231 -19.50 21.54 -4.37
N THR A 232 -20.69 21.96 -3.94
CA THR A 232 -21.48 21.28 -2.91
C THR A 232 -22.29 20.09 -3.42
N ASP A 233 -22.28 19.83 -4.73
CA ASP A 233 -22.91 18.65 -5.33
C ASP A 233 -21.91 17.48 -5.30
N PRO A 234 -22.08 16.51 -4.39
CA PRO A 234 -21.11 15.44 -4.20
C PRO A 234 -20.99 14.55 -5.43
N ALA A 235 -22.04 14.41 -6.26
CA ALA A 235 -21.95 13.61 -7.49
C ALA A 235 -20.97 14.22 -8.51
N ILE A 236 -20.87 15.55 -8.56
CA ILE A 236 -19.93 16.26 -9.43
C ILE A 236 -18.50 16.15 -8.88
N ALA A 237 -18.31 16.37 -7.58
CA ALA A 237 -17.00 16.27 -6.93
C ALA A 237 -16.43 14.85 -7.00
N ASP A 238 -17.24 13.85 -6.69
CA ASP A 238 -16.86 12.43 -6.76
C ASP A 238 -16.52 11.99 -8.19
N ALA A 239 -17.27 12.45 -9.19
CA ALA A 239 -16.94 12.18 -10.59
C ALA A 239 -15.62 12.87 -11.02
N ALA A 240 -15.32 14.05 -10.48
CA ALA A 240 -14.05 14.74 -10.71
C ALA A 240 -12.88 14.00 -10.05
N LEU A 241 -13.06 13.49 -8.83
CA LEU A 241 -12.07 12.66 -8.14
C LEU A 241 -11.85 11.33 -8.89
N TYR A 242 -12.93 10.68 -9.35
CA TYR A 242 -12.84 9.50 -10.20
C TYR A 242 -12.03 9.79 -11.49
N LYS A 243 -12.29 10.94 -12.14
CA LYS A 243 -11.52 11.38 -13.31
C LYS A 243 -10.05 11.58 -12.97
N LEU A 244 -9.73 12.21 -11.85
CA LEU A 244 -8.36 12.38 -11.38
C LEU A 244 -7.65 11.03 -11.30
N ILE A 245 -8.23 10.07 -10.58
CA ILE A 245 -7.62 8.75 -10.38
C ILE A 245 -7.45 8.01 -11.71
N PHE A 246 -8.53 7.83 -12.48
CA PHE A 246 -8.49 6.92 -13.64
C PHE A 246 -8.03 7.57 -14.93
N CYS A 247 -7.95 8.90 -15.01
CA CYS A 247 -7.50 9.63 -16.22
C CYS A 247 -6.34 10.58 -15.96
N GLY A 248 -6.32 11.26 -14.82
CA GLY A 248 -5.25 12.20 -14.46
C GLY A 248 -3.97 11.45 -14.08
N PHE A 249 -4.06 10.58 -13.07
CA PHE A 249 -2.98 9.69 -12.70
C PHE A 249 -2.82 8.55 -13.71
N ASP A 250 -3.93 7.93 -14.11
CA ASP A 250 -3.94 6.82 -15.09
C ASP A 250 -2.88 5.75 -14.75
N ASP A 251 -2.72 5.48 -13.45
CA ASP A 251 -1.93 4.40 -12.89
C ASP A 251 -2.89 3.37 -12.23
N ILE A 252 -2.40 2.18 -11.85
CA ILE A 252 -3.22 1.13 -11.20
C ILE A 252 -2.83 0.87 -9.73
N HIS A 253 -2.10 1.79 -9.11
CA HIS A 253 -1.87 1.86 -7.65
C HIS A 253 -2.65 2.99 -6.97
N SER A 254 -3.21 3.92 -7.75
CA SER A 254 -4.22 4.89 -7.34
C SER A 254 -5.62 4.31 -7.60
N ASP A 255 -6.48 4.27 -6.59
CA ASP A 255 -7.83 3.72 -6.71
C ASP A 255 -8.87 4.65 -6.08
N TYR A 256 -10.13 4.49 -6.51
CA TYR A 256 -11.28 5.21 -5.98
C TYR A 256 -12.11 4.24 -5.13
N LEU A 257 -11.98 4.34 -3.81
CA LEU A 257 -12.52 3.35 -2.88
C LEU A 257 -14.02 3.49 -2.60
N GLY A 258 -14.58 4.69 -2.77
CA GLY A 258 -16.00 4.94 -2.53
C GLY A 258 -16.37 6.40 -2.70
N GLU A 259 -17.66 6.62 -2.84
CA GLU A 259 -18.31 7.91 -2.94
C GLU A 259 -18.63 8.54 -1.58
N SER A 260 -18.91 9.85 -1.61
CA SER A 260 -19.48 10.55 -0.47
C SER A 260 -20.85 9.95 -0.11
N TYR A 261 -21.18 9.86 1.18
CA TYR A 261 -22.44 9.24 1.65
C TYR A 261 -23.73 9.91 1.13
N THR A 262 -23.61 11.11 0.54
CA THR A 262 -24.74 11.89 -0.01
C THR A 262 -24.80 11.86 -1.54
N THR A 263 -23.94 11.08 -2.19
CA THR A 263 -23.83 11.04 -3.65
C THR A 263 -25.02 10.37 -4.32
N ASP A 264 -25.61 11.06 -5.30
CA ASP A 264 -26.51 10.44 -6.27
C ASP A 264 -25.67 9.63 -7.27
N LEU A 265 -25.70 8.31 -7.11
CA LEU A 265 -24.92 7.38 -7.93
C LEU A 265 -25.27 7.43 -9.41
N ASP A 266 -26.53 7.70 -9.76
CA ASP A 266 -26.92 7.76 -11.17
C ASP A 266 -26.39 9.05 -11.81
N ALA A 267 -26.47 10.18 -11.10
CA ALA A 267 -25.85 11.43 -11.55
C ALA A 267 -24.32 11.32 -11.66
N MET A 268 -23.66 10.71 -10.67
CA MET A 268 -22.21 10.50 -10.68
C MET A 268 -21.77 9.63 -11.87
N ARG A 269 -22.49 8.54 -12.15
CA ARG A 269 -22.23 7.66 -13.31
C ARG A 269 -22.38 8.39 -14.63
N GLU A 270 -23.36 9.28 -14.77
CA GLU A 270 -23.54 10.10 -15.97
C GLU A 270 -22.39 11.10 -16.17
N ALA A 271 -21.80 11.60 -15.08
CA ALA A 271 -20.66 12.52 -15.09
C ALA A 271 -19.30 11.82 -15.25
N THR A 272 -19.22 10.50 -15.00
CA THR A 272 -17.97 9.75 -14.96
C THR A 272 -17.38 9.51 -16.36
N PRO A 273 -16.12 9.89 -16.63
CA PRO A 273 -15.48 9.61 -17.90
C PRO A 273 -15.03 8.14 -18.05
N PRO A 274 -14.76 7.67 -19.29
CA PRO A 274 -14.08 6.40 -19.49
C PRO A 274 -12.66 6.44 -18.91
N ARG A 275 -12.09 5.28 -18.59
CA ARG A 275 -10.72 5.16 -18.07
C ARG A 275 -9.67 5.69 -19.03
N GLY A 276 -8.54 6.10 -18.46
CA GLY A 276 -7.38 6.61 -19.15
C GLY A 276 -6.69 5.61 -20.08
N PRO A 277 -5.89 6.11 -21.04
CA PRO A 277 -5.23 5.29 -22.04
C PRO A 277 -4.32 4.18 -21.49
N TRP A 278 -3.65 4.40 -20.36
CA TRP A 278 -2.74 3.44 -19.78
C TRP A 278 -3.50 2.26 -19.17
N GLY A 279 -4.52 2.51 -18.35
CA GLY A 279 -5.39 1.46 -17.82
C GLY A 279 -6.01 0.60 -18.93
N GLU A 280 -6.44 1.21 -20.04
CA GLU A 280 -6.98 0.48 -21.20
C GLU A 280 -5.90 -0.32 -21.96
N ARG A 281 -4.68 0.21 -22.09
CA ARG A 281 -3.54 -0.54 -22.65
C ARG A 281 -3.18 -1.75 -21.79
N PHE A 282 -3.15 -1.59 -20.47
CA PHE A 282 -2.86 -2.68 -19.53
C PHE A 282 -3.89 -3.80 -19.69
N LYS A 283 -5.20 -3.49 -19.64
CA LYS A 283 -6.28 -4.46 -19.86
C LYS A 283 -6.16 -5.17 -21.21
N LYS A 284 -5.89 -4.42 -22.27
CA LYS A 284 -5.73 -4.97 -23.63
C LYS A 284 -4.54 -5.92 -23.72
N ASN A 285 -3.40 -5.55 -23.16
CA ASN A 285 -2.20 -6.39 -23.15
C ASN A 285 -2.44 -7.68 -22.35
N ARG A 286 -3.04 -7.58 -21.16
CA ARG A 286 -3.42 -8.74 -20.33
C ARG A 286 -4.33 -9.69 -21.09
N SER A 287 -5.36 -9.16 -21.74
CA SER A 287 -6.26 -9.97 -22.56
C SER A 287 -5.52 -10.64 -23.74
N ALA A 288 -4.67 -9.90 -24.45
CA ALA A 288 -3.94 -10.42 -25.60
C ALA A 288 -2.95 -11.54 -25.23
N PHE A 289 -2.15 -11.36 -24.18
CA PHE A 289 -1.21 -12.37 -23.72
C PHE A 289 -1.92 -13.57 -23.09
N GLY A 290 -2.98 -13.34 -22.30
CA GLY A 290 -3.83 -14.39 -21.75
C GLY A 290 -4.45 -15.25 -22.85
N SER A 291 -5.08 -14.63 -23.87
CA SER A 291 -5.67 -15.38 -24.99
C SER A 291 -4.64 -16.18 -25.80
N ALA A 292 -3.42 -15.65 -25.99
CA ALA A 292 -2.36 -16.39 -26.67
C ALA A 292 -1.88 -17.60 -25.84
N ARG A 293 -1.85 -17.49 -24.51
CA ARG A 293 -1.58 -18.62 -23.60
C ARG A 293 -2.71 -19.64 -23.64
N ASP A 294 -3.96 -19.21 -23.57
CA ASP A 294 -5.14 -20.08 -23.60
C ASP A 294 -5.24 -20.88 -24.92
N GLU A 295 -4.89 -20.27 -26.06
CA GLU A 295 -4.83 -20.99 -27.34
C GLU A 295 -3.81 -22.15 -27.30
N LYS A 296 -2.70 -21.95 -26.61
CA LYS A 296 -1.64 -22.96 -26.48
C LYS A 296 -1.93 -24.00 -25.40
N PHE A 297 -2.60 -23.58 -24.32
CA PHE A 297 -2.90 -24.35 -23.13
C PHE A 297 -4.41 -24.31 -22.82
N PRO A 298 -5.26 -24.96 -23.65
CA PRO A 298 -6.71 -24.87 -23.53
C PRO A 298 -7.27 -25.47 -22.22
N ASP A 299 -6.49 -26.34 -21.57
CA ASP A 299 -6.84 -26.98 -20.29
C ASP A 299 -6.20 -26.28 -19.08
N GLY A 300 -5.64 -25.09 -19.29
CA GLY A 300 -4.92 -24.32 -18.27
C GLY A 300 -3.40 -24.39 -18.47
N VAL A 301 -2.73 -23.29 -18.14
CA VAL A 301 -1.28 -23.16 -18.26
C VAL A 301 -0.65 -23.92 -17.10
N PRO A 302 0.14 -24.97 -17.34
CA PRO A 302 0.71 -25.75 -16.25
C PRO A 302 1.79 -24.92 -15.54
N PRO A 303 1.77 -24.89 -14.20
CA PRO A 303 2.62 -24.00 -13.41
C PRO A 303 4.11 -24.39 -13.47
N TYR A 304 4.42 -25.66 -13.77
CA TYR A 304 5.77 -26.14 -14.04
C TYR A 304 5.82 -26.99 -15.32
N GLN A 305 6.84 -26.78 -16.16
CA GLN A 305 7.08 -27.59 -17.36
C GLN A 305 8.58 -27.81 -17.60
N GLU A 306 8.94 -28.99 -18.10
CA GLU A 306 10.29 -29.26 -18.63
C GLU A 306 10.24 -29.50 -20.13
N ILE A 307 10.96 -28.66 -20.88
CA ILE A 307 11.09 -28.78 -22.34
C ILE A 307 12.57 -28.93 -22.65
N GLY A 308 13.01 -30.17 -22.88
CA GLY A 308 14.42 -30.48 -23.11
C GLY A 308 15.27 -30.24 -21.85
N ASN A 309 16.24 -29.34 -21.93
CA ASN A 309 17.10 -28.90 -20.82
C ASN A 309 16.61 -27.59 -20.17
N THR A 310 15.35 -27.19 -20.40
CA THR A 310 14.78 -25.94 -19.87
C THR A 310 13.57 -26.23 -18.99
N ALA A 311 13.61 -25.72 -17.75
CA ALA A 311 12.46 -25.69 -16.85
C ALA A 311 11.76 -24.33 -16.96
N TYR A 312 10.43 -24.34 -17.01
CA TYR A 312 9.57 -23.16 -16.99
C TYR A 312 8.73 -23.19 -15.72
N ILE A 313 8.75 -22.10 -14.95
CA ILE A 313 7.94 -21.86 -13.75
C ILE A 313 7.01 -20.69 -14.08
N THR A 314 5.69 -20.92 -14.11
CA THR A 314 4.71 -19.94 -14.63
C THR A 314 3.59 -19.72 -13.63
N PHE A 315 3.36 -18.46 -13.25
CA PHE A 315 2.25 -18.09 -12.37
C PHE A 315 1.86 -16.61 -12.55
N ASP A 316 0.57 -16.31 -12.42
CA ASP A 316 0.01 -15.00 -12.76
C ASP A 316 -0.30 -14.13 -11.52
N LYS A 317 -0.07 -14.68 -10.32
CA LYS A 317 -0.15 -13.97 -9.03
C LYS A 317 0.85 -14.56 -8.04
N PHE A 318 1.40 -13.73 -7.17
CA PHE A 318 2.08 -14.18 -5.95
C PHE A 318 1.01 -14.50 -4.90
N VAL A 319 0.72 -15.78 -4.71
CA VAL A 319 -0.30 -16.28 -3.79
C VAL A 319 0.33 -16.45 -2.40
N PRO A 320 -0.30 -15.96 -1.31
CA PRO A 320 0.21 -16.18 0.04
C PRO A 320 0.12 -17.66 0.42
N PRO A 321 0.90 -18.10 1.43
CA PRO A 321 0.80 -19.46 1.97
C PRO A 321 -0.64 -19.82 2.37
N ASP A 322 -1.13 -20.97 1.90
CA ASP A 322 -2.37 -21.59 2.38
C ASP A 322 -2.17 -22.26 3.75
N GLU A 323 -2.97 -21.88 4.76
CA GLU A 323 -2.89 -22.40 6.13
C GLU A 323 -3.15 -23.91 6.26
N GLU A 324 -3.86 -24.52 5.30
CA GLU A 324 -4.19 -25.95 5.33
C GLU A 324 -3.04 -26.84 4.81
N ILE A 325 -1.97 -26.23 4.29
CA ILE A 325 -0.81 -26.92 3.72
C ILE A 325 0.28 -27.14 4.77
N ASP A 326 0.77 -28.39 4.88
CA ASP A 326 1.96 -28.71 5.68
C ASP A 326 3.24 -28.45 4.87
N TYR A 327 3.79 -27.25 4.97
CA TYR A 327 5.00 -26.82 4.23
C TYR A 327 6.27 -27.62 4.52
N SER A 328 6.27 -28.47 5.56
CA SER A 328 7.39 -29.39 5.82
C SER A 328 7.33 -30.69 4.98
N SER A 329 6.19 -30.95 4.34
CA SER A 329 5.98 -32.13 3.50
C SER A 329 6.44 -31.92 2.05
N GLU A 330 6.62 -33.02 1.32
CA GLU A 330 6.96 -32.99 -0.11
C GLU A 330 5.83 -32.34 -0.92
N PRO A 331 6.13 -31.34 -1.77
CA PRO A 331 5.11 -30.62 -2.53
C PRO A 331 4.45 -31.52 -3.58
N THR A 332 3.13 -31.40 -3.73
CA THR A 332 2.34 -32.18 -4.69
C THR A 332 1.83 -31.34 -5.85
N GLU A 333 1.44 -31.98 -6.97
CA GLU A 333 0.98 -31.26 -8.17
C GLU A 333 -0.33 -30.48 -7.95
N ASP A 334 -1.16 -30.90 -7.00
CA ASP A 334 -2.40 -30.24 -6.62
C ASP A 334 -2.19 -29.02 -5.71
N GLU A 335 -1.01 -28.85 -5.12
CA GLU A 335 -0.65 -27.68 -4.30
C GLU A 335 -0.01 -26.54 -5.12
N LEU A 336 0.29 -26.75 -6.41
CA LEU A 336 1.05 -25.77 -7.23
C LEU A 336 0.30 -24.48 -7.56
N TYR A 337 -0.93 -24.30 -7.06
CA TYR A 337 -1.60 -23.00 -7.03
C TYR A 337 -0.97 -22.06 -5.98
N ASP A 338 -0.40 -22.62 -4.92
CA ASP A 338 0.39 -21.92 -3.94
C ASP A 338 1.78 -21.64 -4.51
N THR A 339 2.21 -20.38 -4.42
CA THR A 339 3.45 -19.96 -5.06
C THR A 339 4.68 -20.49 -4.32
N VAL A 340 4.63 -20.61 -3.00
CA VAL A 340 5.73 -21.19 -2.21
C VAL A 340 5.90 -22.66 -2.57
N ARG A 341 4.80 -23.42 -2.63
CA ARG A 341 4.83 -24.83 -3.06
C ARG A 341 5.30 -25.01 -4.48
N LEU A 342 4.88 -24.12 -5.40
CA LEU A 342 5.38 -24.13 -6.76
C LEU A 342 6.90 -23.96 -6.81
N ILE A 343 7.47 -23.05 -6.00
CA ILE A 343 8.92 -22.83 -5.95
C ILE A 343 9.63 -24.03 -5.33
N GLN A 344 9.15 -24.56 -4.20
CA GLN A 344 9.69 -25.78 -3.58
C GLN A 344 9.71 -26.95 -4.57
N TYR A 345 8.57 -27.23 -5.21
CA TYR A 345 8.46 -28.28 -6.23
C TYR A 345 9.44 -28.04 -7.37
N SER A 346 9.50 -26.81 -7.89
CA SER A 346 10.38 -26.47 -9.00
C SER A 346 11.85 -26.68 -8.63
N CYS A 347 12.27 -26.25 -7.43
CA CYS A 347 13.62 -26.47 -6.91
C CYS A 347 13.95 -27.96 -6.85
N ASP A 348 13.07 -28.78 -6.27
CA ASP A 348 13.27 -30.23 -6.18
C ASP A 348 13.40 -30.88 -7.56
N ARG A 349 12.53 -30.50 -8.50
CA ARG A 349 12.57 -30.99 -9.87
C ARG A 349 13.86 -30.57 -10.57
N ILE A 350 14.22 -29.30 -10.52
CA ILE A 350 15.41 -28.77 -11.21
C ILE A 350 16.67 -29.44 -10.66
N GLN A 351 16.76 -29.61 -9.35
CA GLN A 351 17.96 -30.08 -8.66
C GLN A 351 18.02 -31.59 -8.43
N ARG A 352 16.98 -32.34 -8.83
CA ARG A 352 16.96 -33.79 -8.69
C ARG A 352 18.20 -34.45 -9.31
N LYS A 353 18.55 -35.61 -8.78
CA LYS A 353 19.58 -36.45 -9.37
C LYS A 353 19.26 -36.76 -10.84
N ASP A 354 20.28 -36.62 -11.69
CA ASP A 354 20.19 -36.84 -13.14
C ASP A 354 19.23 -35.88 -13.87
N SER A 355 18.95 -34.71 -13.29
CA SER A 355 18.21 -33.63 -13.96
C SER A 355 18.90 -33.21 -15.26
N PRO A 356 18.19 -33.12 -16.40
CA PRO A 356 18.73 -32.61 -17.65
C PRO A 356 18.74 -31.09 -17.73
N ILE A 357 18.29 -30.39 -16.67
CA ILE A 357 18.04 -28.96 -16.70
C ILE A 357 19.34 -28.16 -16.66
N GLU A 358 19.45 -27.21 -17.58
CA GLU A 358 20.54 -26.23 -17.67
C GLU A 358 19.99 -24.80 -17.66
N ASN A 359 18.71 -24.61 -18.00
CA ASN A 359 18.06 -23.30 -18.09
C ASN A 359 16.79 -23.30 -17.23
N VAL A 360 16.60 -22.24 -16.43
CA VAL A 360 15.42 -22.03 -15.60
C VAL A 360 14.78 -20.72 -16.01
N VAL A 361 13.52 -20.77 -16.42
CA VAL A 361 12.76 -19.61 -16.88
C VAL A 361 11.59 -19.40 -15.94
N MET A 362 11.56 -18.27 -15.25
CA MET A 362 10.37 -17.81 -14.54
C MET A 362 9.53 -16.93 -15.46
N ASP A 363 8.29 -17.31 -15.72
CA ASP A 363 7.38 -16.57 -16.58
C ASP A 363 6.42 -15.72 -15.74
N LEU A 364 6.74 -14.42 -15.64
CA LEU A 364 5.89 -13.40 -15.02
C LEU A 364 5.19 -12.52 -16.07
N SER A 365 5.16 -12.94 -17.34
CA SER A 365 4.69 -12.12 -18.45
C SER A 365 3.21 -11.77 -18.39
N ASN A 366 2.40 -12.45 -17.57
CA ASN A 366 1.00 -12.12 -17.35
C ASN A 366 0.69 -11.91 -15.85
N ASN A 367 1.72 -11.72 -15.02
CA ASN A 367 1.60 -11.64 -13.56
C ASN A 367 1.21 -10.24 -13.10
N THR A 368 0.12 -10.11 -12.34
CA THR A 368 -0.39 -8.80 -11.91
C THR A 368 -0.05 -8.43 -10.47
N GLY A 369 0.94 -9.09 -9.86
CA GLY A 369 1.37 -8.84 -8.48
C GLY A 369 0.86 -9.89 -7.50
N GLY A 370 0.72 -9.52 -6.24
CA GLY A 370 0.28 -10.41 -5.16
C GLY A 370 1.06 -10.15 -3.88
N TYR A 371 1.17 -11.16 -3.03
CA TYR A 371 1.76 -11.04 -1.71
C TYR A 371 3.26 -10.77 -1.77
N ALA A 372 3.73 -9.78 -1.00
CA ALA A 372 5.11 -9.33 -1.04
C ALA A 372 6.06 -10.35 -0.40
N ASP A 373 5.64 -11.03 0.67
CA ASP A 373 6.47 -12.04 1.34
C ASP A 373 6.73 -13.26 0.45
N THR A 374 5.70 -13.70 -0.27
CA THR A 374 5.84 -14.72 -1.31
C THR A 374 6.79 -14.26 -2.43
N ALA A 375 6.69 -12.99 -2.85
CA ALA A 375 7.63 -12.43 -3.83
C ALA A 375 9.06 -12.40 -3.29
N ALA A 376 9.19 -12.12 -2.00
CA ALA A 376 10.45 -12.22 -1.29
C ALA A 376 11.00 -13.65 -1.41
N TYR A 377 10.23 -14.66 -1.01
CA TYR A 377 10.61 -16.07 -1.10
C TYR A 377 11.11 -16.46 -2.50
N VAL A 378 10.38 -16.06 -3.54
CA VAL A 378 10.78 -16.27 -4.94
C VAL A 378 12.15 -15.64 -5.23
N ILE A 379 12.38 -14.40 -4.82
CA ILE A 379 13.67 -13.72 -5.02
C ILE A 379 14.82 -14.51 -4.37
N ALA A 380 14.65 -14.94 -3.12
CA ALA A 380 15.68 -15.68 -2.41
C ALA A 380 15.98 -17.03 -3.07
N SER A 381 14.95 -17.73 -3.58
CA SER A 381 15.14 -19.02 -4.27
C SER A 381 15.98 -18.88 -5.56
N PHE A 382 15.88 -17.75 -6.25
CA PHE A 382 16.63 -17.49 -7.49
C PHE A 382 17.99 -16.84 -7.29
N LEU A 383 18.20 -16.12 -6.18
CA LEU A 383 19.41 -15.34 -5.94
C LEU A 383 20.27 -15.87 -4.78
N GLY A 384 19.80 -16.87 -4.04
CA GLY A 384 20.44 -17.40 -2.82
C GLY A 384 20.34 -16.48 -1.61
N ARG A 385 19.78 -15.29 -1.79
CA ARG A 385 19.47 -14.32 -0.75
C ARG A 385 18.35 -13.43 -1.24
N GLY A 386 17.43 -13.19 -0.35
CA GLY A 386 16.40 -12.20 -0.53
C GLY A 386 16.88 -10.86 -0.01
N GLU A 387 16.89 -9.82 -0.84
CA GLU A 387 17.19 -8.48 -0.37
C GLU A 387 16.27 -7.51 -1.10
N ILE A 388 15.48 -6.78 -0.32
CA ILE A 388 14.58 -5.76 -0.84
C ILE A 388 14.93 -4.44 -0.16
N SER A 389 15.17 -3.42 -0.98
CA SER A 389 15.47 -2.07 -0.53
C SER A 389 14.43 -1.11 -1.08
N VAL A 390 13.83 -0.34 -0.17
CA VAL A 390 12.78 0.63 -0.48
C VAL A 390 13.19 2.02 -0.03
N LYS A 391 12.61 3.02 -0.68
CA LYS A 391 12.78 4.42 -0.35
C LYS A 391 11.42 5.09 -0.33
N ASP A 392 11.12 5.77 0.76
CA ASP A 392 9.98 6.67 0.87
C ASP A 392 10.30 7.93 0.05
N THR A 393 9.48 8.24 -0.95
CA THR A 393 9.70 9.40 -1.82
C THR A 393 9.38 10.73 -1.14
N MET A 394 8.48 10.73 -0.16
CA MET A 394 8.13 11.90 0.64
C MET A 394 9.28 12.27 1.57
N THR A 395 9.75 11.34 2.41
CA THR A 395 10.72 11.63 3.48
C THR A 395 12.16 11.40 3.03
N GLY A 396 12.37 10.53 2.04
CA GLY A 396 13.69 10.04 1.66
C GLY A 396 14.26 8.95 2.58
N ALA A 397 13.50 8.50 3.60
CA ALA A 397 13.87 7.36 4.43
C ALA A 397 14.07 6.12 3.55
N THR A 398 14.90 5.18 4.02
CA THR A 398 15.11 3.91 3.32
C THR A 398 15.09 2.75 4.29
N SER A 399 14.45 1.67 3.91
CA SER A 399 14.50 0.38 4.62
C SER A 399 15.07 -0.68 3.70
N THR A 400 15.92 -1.54 4.24
CA THR A 400 16.44 -2.71 3.53
C THR A 400 16.28 -3.91 4.43
N THR A 401 15.61 -4.94 3.91
CA THR A 401 15.41 -6.20 4.62
C THR A 401 16.07 -7.31 3.81
N GLN A 402 16.91 -8.09 4.50
CA GLN A 402 17.53 -9.29 3.97
C GLN A 402 16.94 -10.52 4.64
N TYR A 403 16.57 -11.50 3.83
CA TYR A 403 16.01 -12.76 4.29
C TYR A 403 16.66 -13.95 3.59
N VAL A 404 16.56 -15.08 4.26
CA VAL A 404 16.95 -16.40 3.77
C VAL A 404 15.73 -17.31 3.84
N ILE A 405 15.72 -18.36 3.04
CA ILE A 405 14.58 -19.26 2.92
C ILE A 405 15.01 -20.71 3.04
N ASP A 406 14.06 -21.58 3.36
CA ASP A 406 14.18 -23.03 3.31
C ASP A 406 13.27 -23.55 2.19
N THR A 407 13.86 -23.98 1.06
CA THR A 407 13.11 -24.56 -0.07
C THR A 407 13.14 -26.08 -0.08
N ASN A 408 14.18 -26.68 0.51
CA ASN A 408 14.35 -28.14 0.54
C ASN A 408 13.72 -28.78 1.79
N ARG A 409 13.22 -27.94 2.71
CA ARG A 409 12.43 -28.26 3.91
C ARG A 409 13.23 -29.04 4.96
N ASP A 410 14.55 -28.85 5.01
CA ASP A 410 15.43 -29.56 5.94
C ASP A 410 15.71 -28.80 7.25
N GLY A 411 15.16 -27.58 7.38
CA GLY A 411 15.31 -26.69 8.53
C GLY A 411 16.62 -25.90 8.55
N ASN A 412 17.50 -26.09 7.56
CA ASN A 412 18.69 -25.28 7.34
C ASN A 412 18.39 -24.23 6.27
N PHE A 413 19.11 -23.12 6.35
CA PHE A 413 18.95 -21.97 5.44
C PHE A 413 20.30 -21.77 4.75
N ASP A 414 20.54 -22.50 3.67
CA ASP A 414 21.86 -22.61 3.08
C ASP A 414 21.88 -22.63 1.54
N TYR A 415 22.99 -23.11 0.98
CA TYR A 415 23.21 -23.10 -0.46
C TYR A 415 22.28 -24.08 -1.20
N ASP A 416 21.74 -25.09 -0.51
CA ASP A 416 20.83 -26.06 -1.11
C ASP A 416 19.44 -25.46 -1.40
N ASP A 417 19.10 -24.32 -0.79
CA ASP A 417 17.81 -23.63 -0.90
C ASP A 417 17.62 -22.72 -2.12
N THR A 418 18.57 -22.76 -3.06
CA THR A 418 18.53 -21.86 -4.21
C THR A 418 18.94 -22.55 -5.50
N VAL A 419 18.47 -22.03 -6.64
CA VAL A 419 19.00 -22.36 -7.96
C VAL A 419 20.18 -21.46 -8.39
N ALA A 420 20.50 -20.42 -7.61
CA ALA A 420 21.64 -19.54 -7.88
C ALA A 420 22.97 -20.29 -7.80
N GLU A 421 23.96 -19.85 -8.57
CA GLU A 421 25.36 -20.30 -8.52
C GLU A 421 25.62 -21.81 -8.78
N LYS A 422 24.58 -22.61 -9.01
CA LYS A 422 24.66 -24.06 -9.29
C LYS A 422 24.94 -24.41 -10.75
N GLY A 423 25.25 -23.41 -11.57
CA GLY A 423 25.57 -23.58 -13.00
C GLY A 423 24.36 -23.54 -13.94
N TYR A 424 23.17 -23.20 -13.44
CA TYR A 424 21.99 -22.94 -14.27
C TYR A 424 22.04 -21.55 -14.90
N ASN A 425 21.48 -21.41 -16.10
CA ASN A 425 21.17 -20.12 -16.69
C ASN A 425 19.76 -19.69 -16.24
N LEU A 426 19.66 -18.57 -15.53
CA LEU A 426 18.39 -18.10 -14.98
C LEU A 426 17.81 -16.97 -15.82
N TYR A 427 16.52 -17.07 -16.12
CA TYR A 427 15.78 -16.09 -16.92
C TYR A 427 14.47 -15.71 -16.25
N CYS A 428 14.03 -14.48 -16.47
CA CYS A 428 12.70 -14.02 -16.08
C CYS A 428 12.01 -13.34 -17.27
N LEU A 429 10.80 -13.79 -17.62
CA LEU A 429 9.98 -13.20 -18.67
C LEU A 429 9.11 -12.09 -18.10
N THR A 430 9.12 -10.92 -18.74
CA THR A 430 8.30 -9.77 -18.36
C THR A 430 7.53 -9.21 -19.55
N SER A 431 6.40 -8.58 -19.27
CA SER A 431 5.60 -7.84 -20.25
C SER A 431 5.02 -6.57 -19.60
N PRO A 432 4.35 -5.69 -20.36
CA PRO A 432 3.65 -4.54 -19.79
C PRO A 432 2.51 -4.89 -18.81
N VAL A 433 2.22 -6.18 -18.60
CA VAL A 433 1.26 -6.68 -17.61
C VAL A 433 1.93 -7.01 -16.28
N SER A 434 3.24 -7.31 -16.29
CA SER A 434 4.05 -7.60 -15.10
C SER A 434 4.04 -6.39 -14.16
N PHE A 435 3.26 -6.45 -13.08
CA PHE A 435 2.94 -5.28 -12.24
C PHE A 435 3.00 -5.60 -10.74
N SER A 436 3.15 -4.58 -9.86
CA SER A 436 3.26 -4.74 -8.40
C SER A 436 4.37 -5.73 -8.05
N CYS A 437 4.13 -6.82 -7.33
CA CYS A 437 5.14 -7.86 -7.09
C CYS A 437 5.69 -8.49 -8.39
N GLY A 438 4.88 -8.53 -9.44
CA GLY A 438 5.30 -8.90 -10.81
C GLY A 438 6.27 -7.90 -11.45
N ASN A 439 6.40 -6.68 -10.90
CA ASN A 439 7.44 -5.70 -11.23
C ASN A 439 8.59 -5.70 -10.21
N LEU A 440 8.28 -5.88 -8.91
CA LEU A 440 9.26 -5.93 -7.83
C LEU A 440 10.31 -7.00 -8.06
N VAL A 441 9.89 -8.24 -8.31
CA VAL A 441 10.81 -9.38 -8.52
C VAL A 441 11.76 -9.15 -9.70
N PRO A 442 11.29 -8.80 -10.92
CA PRO A 442 12.21 -8.52 -12.01
C PRO A 442 13.07 -7.27 -11.75
N SER A 443 12.58 -6.25 -11.02
CA SER A 443 13.39 -5.10 -10.63
C SER A 443 14.59 -5.51 -9.75
N VAL A 444 14.36 -6.39 -8.77
CA VAL A 444 15.43 -6.96 -7.94
C VAL A 444 16.37 -7.81 -8.80
N PHE A 445 15.83 -8.66 -9.69
CA PHE A 445 16.64 -9.48 -10.60
C PHE A 445 17.51 -8.66 -11.54
N LYS A 446 17.04 -7.50 -12.01
CA LYS A 446 17.81 -6.58 -12.85
C LYS A 446 19.07 -6.07 -12.16
N SER A 447 19.05 -5.98 -10.83
CA SER A 447 20.21 -5.56 -10.03
C SER A 447 21.22 -6.69 -9.79
N SER A 448 20.83 -7.94 -10.10
CA SER A 448 21.63 -9.15 -9.93
C SER A 448 22.38 -9.52 -11.20
N THR A 449 23.53 -10.20 -11.04
CA THR A 449 24.27 -10.79 -12.16
C THR A 449 23.80 -12.20 -12.53
N TYR A 450 22.89 -12.79 -11.74
CA TYR A 450 22.48 -14.19 -11.91
C TYR A 450 21.32 -14.39 -12.89
N VAL A 451 20.44 -13.39 -13.05
CA VAL A 451 19.20 -13.55 -13.83
C VAL A 451 19.17 -12.61 -15.03
N THR A 452 18.82 -13.14 -16.19
CA THR A 452 18.60 -12.36 -17.41
C THR A 452 17.12 -12.08 -17.61
N LEU A 453 16.74 -10.80 -17.68
CA LEU A 453 15.37 -10.41 -18.02
C LEU A 453 15.14 -10.48 -19.53
N ILE A 454 14.02 -11.05 -19.96
CA ILE A 454 13.62 -11.17 -21.37
C ILE A 454 12.19 -10.67 -21.53
N GLY A 455 11.96 -9.82 -22.54
CA GLY A 455 10.61 -9.38 -22.90
C GLY A 455 10.52 -7.88 -23.06
N GLN A 456 9.49 -7.29 -22.47
CA GLN A 456 9.22 -5.85 -22.53
C GLN A 456 9.29 -5.23 -21.13
N THR A 457 9.36 -3.91 -21.06
CA THR A 457 9.21 -3.16 -19.81
C THR A 457 7.92 -3.59 -19.11
N SER A 458 8.02 -3.84 -17.80
CA SER A 458 6.92 -4.11 -16.89
C SER A 458 5.89 -2.98 -16.87
N GLY A 459 4.72 -3.25 -16.28
CA GLY A 459 3.68 -2.24 -16.09
C GLY A 459 3.95 -1.28 -14.93
N GLY A 460 4.91 -1.60 -14.05
CA GLY A 460 5.26 -0.76 -12.90
C GLY A 460 6.62 -0.09 -13.03
#